data_AF-A0A3P1VUG6-F1
#
_entry.id   AF-A0A3P1VUG6-F1
#
_cell.length_a   1.000
_cell.length_b   1.000
_cell.length_c   1.000
_cell.angle_alpha   90.00
_cell.angle_beta   90.00
_cell.angle_gamma   90.00
#
_symmetry.space_group_name_H-M   'P 1'
#
loop_
_entity.id
_entity.type
_entity.pdbx_description
1 polymer ?
#
loop_
_entity_poly.entity_id
_entity_poly.type
_entity_poly.pdbx_seq_one_letter_code
_entity_poly.pdbx_strand_id
1 'polypeptide(L)'
;MDRKVQVLDFVKINPAGNITILIDNFDIYDKNIPKISEEIMKETNLYAEQVGFIKDNHLQMMGGEFCGNASRSFASLLAFRDKDFSKQKNYSITCSGESSVLDIDVREDGAKNKFLAKIKMPKFISLEEIKIDGYKLGLVRFSGINHFIFNIKENKEASFENIIDLVKKYLSNEDYSAFGIMFFDRDNLSMKPYVYVKEVGSGVYENSCASGTTALGYYLKKYKNLNRAKVVQPNGWLEYIIENDEMYIDGPVEIVAEGKVYIK
;
A
#
# COMPACT_ATOMS: atom_id res chain seq x y z
N MET A 1 37.00 17.94 -6.00
CA MET A 1 35.58 17.98 -5.59
C MET A 1 35.35 16.74 -4.75
N ASP A 2 35.24 16.89 -3.43
CA ASP A 2 34.87 15.78 -2.55
C ASP A 2 33.48 15.30 -2.95
N ARG A 3 33.41 14.09 -3.51
CA ARG A 3 32.13 13.41 -3.72
C ARG A 3 31.61 13.02 -2.34
N LYS A 4 30.86 13.90 -1.69
CA LYS A 4 30.21 13.59 -0.41
C LYS A 4 29.17 12.50 -0.67
N VAL A 5 29.46 11.29 -0.19
CA VAL A 5 28.51 10.19 -0.14
C VAL A 5 27.64 10.39 1.09
N GLN A 6 26.32 10.38 0.92
CA GLN A 6 25.38 10.38 2.02
C GLN A 6 25.18 8.96 2.53
N VAL A 7 25.21 8.76 3.85
CA VAL A 7 25.02 7.46 4.49
C VAL A 7 23.71 7.49 5.26
N LEU A 8 22.79 6.59 4.94
CA LEU A 8 21.48 6.47 5.59
C LEU A 8 21.35 5.12 6.28
N ASP A 9 20.74 5.10 7.47
CA ASP A 9 20.39 3.90 8.20
C ASP A 9 19.00 3.46 7.72
N PHE A 10 18.92 2.24 7.19
CA PHE A 10 17.71 1.70 6.58
C PHE A 10 17.22 0.46 7.32
N VAL A 11 15.91 0.22 7.24
CA VAL A 11 15.27 -1.05 7.56
C VAL A 11 14.46 -1.50 6.34
N LYS A 12 14.74 -2.70 5.85
CA LYS A 12 13.99 -3.34 4.76
C LYS A 12 12.91 -4.23 5.36
N ILE A 13 11.67 -3.99 4.95
CA ILE A 13 10.48 -4.63 5.51
C ILE A 13 9.63 -5.18 4.36
N ASN A 14 9.05 -6.36 4.57
CA ASN A 14 8.17 -7.02 3.62
C ASN A 14 6.73 -7.09 4.17
N PRO A 15 5.89 -6.06 3.93
CA PRO A 15 4.46 -6.11 4.21
C PRO A 15 3.72 -6.84 3.07
N ALA A 16 3.53 -8.15 3.23
CA ALA A 16 2.77 -8.99 2.30
C ALA A 16 3.23 -8.91 0.83
N GLY A 17 4.52 -8.70 0.57
CA GLY A 17 5.11 -8.65 -0.77
C GLY A 17 5.43 -7.25 -1.28
N ASN A 18 4.90 -6.18 -0.66
CA ASN A 18 5.11 -4.79 -1.09
C ASN A 18 6.32 -4.16 -0.37
N ILE A 19 7.53 -4.51 -0.84
CA ILE A 19 8.77 -4.21 -0.13
C ILE A 19 8.89 -2.70 0.18
N THR A 20 9.00 -2.39 1.47
CA THR A 20 9.07 -1.03 2.00
C THR A 20 10.42 -0.82 2.69
N ILE A 21 11.10 0.28 2.36
CA ILE A 21 12.29 0.73 3.09
C ILE A 21 11.91 1.84 4.05
N LEU A 22 12.30 1.74 5.31
CA LEU A 22 12.21 2.83 6.28
C LEU A 22 13.59 3.41 6.55
N ILE A 23 13.72 4.73 6.52
CA ILE A 23 14.96 5.48 6.79
C ILE A 23 14.86 6.17 8.14
N ASP A 24 15.83 5.89 9.02
CA ASP A 24 15.79 6.23 10.45
C ASP A 24 16.54 7.52 10.80
N ASN A 25 17.49 7.94 9.96
CA ASN A 25 18.47 8.99 10.30
C ASN A 25 18.49 10.14 9.28
N PHE A 26 17.32 10.66 8.93
CA PHE A 26 17.16 11.67 7.89
C PHE A 26 16.20 12.80 8.29
N ASP A 27 16.42 14.00 7.75
CA ASP A 27 15.49 15.11 7.96
C ASP A 27 14.23 14.91 7.12
N ILE A 28 13.12 14.59 7.78
CA ILE A 28 11.82 14.34 7.13
C ILE A 28 11.24 15.54 6.38
N TYR A 29 11.81 16.75 6.53
CA TYR A 29 11.42 17.94 5.78
C TYR A 29 12.35 18.26 4.60
N ASP A 30 13.35 17.42 4.33
CA ASP A 30 14.27 17.62 3.22
C ASP A 30 13.55 17.49 1.86
N LYS A 31 13.78 18.45 0.98
CA LYS A 31 13.19 18.49 -0.36
C LYS A 31 13.71 17.39 -1.28
N ASN A 32 14.81 16.72 -0.92
CA ASN A 32 15.41 15.64 -1.69
C ASN A 32 14.78 14.25 -1.45
N ILE A 33 13.78 14.14 -0.55
CA ILE A 33 13.08 12.89 -0.25
C ILE A 33 12.69 12.10 -1.51
N PRO A 34 12.02 12.69 -2.54
CA PRO A 34 11.63 11.93 -3.72
C PRO A 34 12.83 11.36 -4.49
N LYS A 35 13.88 12.17 -4.67
CA LYS A 35 15.08 11.79 -5.41
C LYS A 35 15.90 10.70 -4.69
N ILE A 36 16.02 10.81 -3.37
CA ILE A 36 16.71 9.80 -2.54
C ILE A 36 15.93 8.48 -2.58
N SER A 37 14.60 8.57 -2.51
CA SER A 37 13.72 7.40 -2.58
C SER A 37 13.86 6.68 -3.92
N GLU A 38 13.89 7.43 -5.04
CA GLU A 38 14.11 6.87 -6.37
C GLU A 38 15.43 6.09 -6.44
N GLU A 39 16.52 6.61 -5.87
CA GLU A 39 17.82 5.91 -5.85
C GLU A 39 17.79 4.65 -4.97
N ILE A 40 17.10 4.68 -3.84
CA ILE A 40 16.93 3.54 -2.92
C ILE A 40 16.14 2.40 -3.58
N MET A 41 15.08 2.74 -4.32
CA MET A 41 14.16 1.75 -4.91
C MET A 41 14.75 0.99 -6.10
N LYS A 42 15.81 1.50 -6.73
CA LYS A 42 16.45 0.84 -7.89
C LYS A 42 16.85 -0.61 -7.59
N GLU A 43 16.72 -1.45 -8.62
CA GLU A 43 17.19 -2.84 -8.59
C GLU A 43 18.68 -2.94 -8.28
N THR A 44 19.48 -1.99 -8.77
CA THR A 44 20.92 -1.90 -8.49
C THR A 44 21.24 -1.38 -7.09
N ASN A 45 20.24 -1.16 -6.24
CA ASN A 45 20.38 -0.69 -4.87
C ASN A 45 19.57 -1.59 -3.91
N LEU A 46 18.71 -1.03 -3.05
CA LEU A 46 17.98 -1.82 -2.06
C LEU A 46 16.79 -2.58 -2.64
N TYR A 47 16.39 -2.30 -3.88
CA TYR A 47 15.27 -2.92 -4.61
C TYR A 47 13.98 -3.03 -3.77
N ALA A 48 13.15 -1.99 -3.90
CA ALA A 48 11.93 -1.81 -3.12
C ALA A 48 10.84 -1.13 -3.94
N GLU A 49 9.59 -1.22 -3.45
CA GLU A 49 8.43 -0.57 -4.07
C GLU A 49 8.16 0.81 -3.47
N GLN A 50 8.53 1.03 -2.20
CA GLN A 50 8.24 2.25 -1.46
C GLN A 50 9.34 2.60 -0.47
N VAL A 51 9.46 3.89 -0.17
CA VAL A 51 10.35 4.42 0.87
C VAL A 51 9.57 5.35 1.80
N GLY A 52 9.78 5.17 3.10
CA GLY A 52 9.29 6.05 4.15
C GLY A 52 10.44 6.53 5.03
N PHE A 53 10.32 7.73 5.57
CA PHE A 53 11.29 8.34 6.48
C PHE A 53 10.63 8.48 7.84
N ILE A 54 11.28 7.96 8.87
CA ILE A 54 10.69 7.89 10.21
C ILE A 54 11.37 8.89 11.14
N LYS A 55 10.57 9.52 11.99
CA LYS A 55 11.05 10.37 13.08
C LYS A 55 10.07 10.30 14.23
N ASP A 56 10.56 9.91 15.41
CA ASP A 56 9.71 9.61 16.57
C ASP A 56 8.60 8.61 16.18
N ASN A 57 7.32 8.99 16.28
CA ASN A 57 6.17 8.19 15.84
C ASN A 57 5.53 8.71 14.54
N HIS A 58 6.29 9.44 13.71
CA HIS A 58 5.83 9.95 12.43
C HIS A 58 6.49 9.21 11.26
N LEU A 59 5.69 8.84 10.26
CA LEU A 59 6.10 8.27 8.99
C LEU A 59 5.84 9.28 7.86
N GLN A 60 6.92 9.76 7.24
CA GLN A 60 6.86 10.60 6.06
C GLN A 60 7.11 9.75 4.80
N MET A 61 6.08 9.56 3.98
CA MET A 61 6.20 8.82 2.72
C MET A 61 6.93 9.64 1.64
N MET A 62 7.57 8.95 0.71
CA MET A 62 8.33 9.55 -0.39
C MET A 62 7.53 10.51 -1.28
N GLY A 63 6.22 10.29 -1.45
CA GLY A 63 5.32 11.15 -2.21
C GLY A 63 4.40 12.01 -1.33
N GLY A 64 4.59 11.98 0.00
CA GLY A 64 3.74 12.69 0.96
C GLY A 64 2.33 12.12 1.13
N GLU A 65 2.05 10.96 0.54
CA GLU A 65 0.78 10.25 0.61
C GLU A 65 0.64 9.42 1.89
N PHE A 66 -0.59 8.97 2.17
CA PHE A 66 -0.83 7.92 3.14
C PHE A 66 -0.59 6.54 2.51
N CYS A 67 0.13 5.67 3.23
CA CYS A 67 0.29 4.27 2.82
C CYS A 67 0.02 3.30 3.98
N GLY A 68 -0.97 2.42 3.80
CA GLY A 68 -1.32 1.39 4.77
C GLY A 68 -0.23 0.33 4.96
N ASN A 69 0.44 -0.10 3.89
CA ASN A 69 1.52 -1.11 3.98
C ASN A 69 2.75 -0.53 4.71
N ALA A 70 3.13 0.70 4.42
CA ALA A 70 4.24 1.37 5.09
C ALA A 70 3.92 1.69 6.56
N SER A 71 2.68 2.11 6.87
CA SER A 71 2.22 2.33 8.24
C SER A 71 2.27 1.04 9.07
N ARG A 72 1.80 -0.08 8.50
CA ARG A 72 1.90 -1.42 9.12
C ARG A 72 3.36 -1.85 9.30
N SER A 73 4.22 -1.53 8.33
CA SER A 73 5.66 -1.79 8.42
C SER A 73 6.31 -1.03 9.56
N PHE A 74 5.96 0.25 9.72
CA PHE A 74 6.51 1.08 10.79
C PHE A 74 6.05 0.64 12.17
N ALA A 75 4.75 0.37 12.36
CA ALA A 75 4.26 -0.19 13.62
C ALA A 75 4.91 -1.54 13.97
N SER A 76 5.16 -2.39 12.97
CA SER A 76 5.87 -3.67 13.17
C SER A 76 7.35 -3.47 13.52
N LEU A 77 8.00 -2.43 12.99
CA LEU A 77 9.36 -2.04 13.40
C LEU A 77 9.40 -1.54 14.84
N LEU A 78 8.41 -0.77 15.27
CA LEU A 78 8.27 -0.36 16.67
C LEU A 78 8.13 -1.60 17.57
N ALA A 79 7.28 -2.56 17.20
CA ALA A 79 7.14 -3.83 17.90
C ALA A 79 8.44 -4.64 17.95
N PHE A 80 9.16 -4.71 16.83
CA PHE A 80 10.43 -5.42 16.74
C PHE A 80 11.51 -4.85 17.67
N ARG A 81 11.52 -3.53 17.87
CA ARG A 81 12.49 -2.81 18.73
C ARG A 81 12.03 -2.65 20.18
N ASP A 82 10.78 -2.97 20.47
CA ASP A 82 10.17 -2.82 21.79
C ASP A 82 10.50 -4.02 22.70
N LYS A 83 11.25 -3.74 23.77
CA LYS A 83 11.68 -4.75 24.75
C LYS A 83 10.51 -5.31 25.57
N ASP A 84 9.41 -4.57 25.66
CA ASP A 84 8.22 -4.94 26.41
C ASP A 84 7.13 -5.52 25.49
N PHE A 85 7.40 -5.70 24.19
CA PHE A 85 6.46 -6.36 23.29
C PHE A 85 6.25 -7.81 23.72
N SER A 86 4.98 -8.19 23.90
CA SER A 86 4.59 -9.54 24.28
C SER A 86 3.30 -9.93 23.58
N LYS A 87 3.41 -10.82 22.58
CA LYS A 87 2.35 -11.39 21.74
C LYS A 87 1.53 -10.41 20.90
N GLN A 88 1.03 -9.34 21.51
CA GLN A 88 0.13 -8.36 20.90
C GLN A 88 0.26 -7.02 21.62
N LYS A 89 0.36 -5.92 20.85
CA LYS A 89 0.36 -4.56 21.38
C LYS A 89 -0.12 -3.58 20.31
N ASN A 90 -0.83 -2.55 20.72
CA ASN A 90 -1.21 -1.44 19.84
C ASN A 90 -0.09 -0.39 19.80
N TYR A 91 0.21 0.09 18.59
CA TYR A 91 1.15 1.20 18.36
C TYR A 91 0.41 2.35 17.67
N SER A 92 0.63 3.56 18.17
CA SER A 92 0.04 4.78 17.63
C SER A 92 1.10 5.57 16.86
N ILE A 93 0.84 5.84 15.58
CA ILE A 93 1.73 6.61 14.69
C ILE A 93 0.94 7.69 13.94
N THR A 94 1.67 8.59 13.30
CA THR A 94 1.12 9.49 12.27
C THR A 94 1.79 9.19 10.93
N CYS A 95 1.10 9.47 9.83
CA CYS A 95 1.61 9.28 8.47
C CYS A 95 1.34 10.53 7.64
N SER A 96 2.25 10.89 6.74
CA SER A 96 1.95 11.87 5.69
C SER A 96 0.67 11.50 4.95
N GLY A 97 -0.08 12.50 4.47
CA GLY A 97 -1.35 12.27 3.77
C GLY A 97 -2.51 11.79 4.64
N GLU A 98 -2.30 11.59 5.95
CA GLU A 98 -3.34 11.30 6.94
C GLU A 98 -3.26 12.29 8.10
N SER A 99 -4.40 12.85 8.48
CA SER A 99 -4.51 13.86 9.55
C SER A 99 -4.73 13.24 10.92
N SER A 100 -5.30 12.03 10.95
CA SER A 100 -5.60 11.30 12.17
C SER A 100 -4.39 10.49 12.65
N VAL A 101 -4.36 10.25 13.96
CA VAL A 101 -3.45 9.25 14.52
C VAL A 101 -3.94 7.87 14.11
N LEU A 102 -3.02 7.03 13.67
CA LEU A 102 -3.26 5.66 13.25
C LEU A 102 -2.91 4.74 14.41
N ASP A 103 -3.88 3.96 14.86
CA ASP A 103 -3.66 2.86 15.81
C ASP A 103 -3.55 1.54 15.04
N ILE A 104 -2.43 0.86 15.21
CA ILE A 104 -2.13 -0.41 14.56
C ILE A 104 -1.98 -1.49 15.63
N ASP A 105 -2.82 -2.51 15.51
CA ASP A 105 -2.75 -3.72 16.33
C ASP A 105 -1.70 -4.67 15.74
N VAL A 106 -0.58 -4.82 16.44
CA VAL A 106 0.55 -5.64 16.02
C VAL A 106 0.62 -6.90 16.87
N ARG A 107 0.70 -8.06 16.22
CA ARG A 107 0.75 -9.40 16.84
C ARG A 107 1.93 -10.20 16.32
N GLU A 108 2.50 -11.09 17.14
CA GLU A 108 3.57 -11.99 16.73
C GLU A 108 3.09 -12.99 15.66
N ASP A 109 3.97 -13.37 14.72
CA ASP A 109 3.68 -14.36 13.67
C ASP A 109 4.80 -15.41 13.52
N GLY A 110 4.91 -16.29 14.50
CA GLY A 110 5.76 -17.49 14.46
C GLY A 110 7.28 -17.27 14.58
N ALA A 111 7.79 -16.06 14.33
CA ALA A 111 9.21 -15.70 14.46
C ALA A 111 9.39 -14.27 15.01
N LYS A 112 10.55 -14.00 15.62
CA LYS A 112 10.83 -12.70 16.26
C LYS A 112 10.76 -11.49 15.31
N ASN A 113 11.02 -11.69 14.02
CA ASN A 113 11.00 -10.65 13.00
C ASN A 113 9.72 -10.67 12.14
N LYS A 114 8.69 -11.43 12.54
CA LYS A 114 7.45 -11.62 11.78
C LYS A 114 6.24 -11.24 12.62
N PHE A 115 5.34 -10.47 12.02
CA PHE A 115 4.17 -9.91 12.67
C PHE A 115 2.93 -10.00 11.78
N LEU A 116 1.76 -9.97 12.41
CA LEU A 116 0.51 -9.56 11.78
C LEU A 116 0.18 -8.14 12.25
N ALA A 117 -0.16 -7.26 11.32
CA ALA A 117 -0.46 -5.86 11.63
C ALA A 117 -1.82 -5.46 11.06
N LYS A 118 -2.79 -5.14 11.92
CA LYS A 118 -4.12 -4.67 11.56
C LYS A 118 -4.20 -3.15 11.71
N ILE A 119 -4.54 -2.47 10.62
CA ILE A 119 -4.67 -1.01 10.56
C ILE A 119 -6.08 -0.63 10.10
N LYS A 120 -6.61 0.46 10.64
CA LYS A 120 -7.83 1.09 10.13
C LYS A 120 -7.53 1.86 8.84
N MET A 121 -8.35 1.66 7.81
CA MET A 121 -8.20 2.31 6.52
C MET A 121 -9.19 3.47 6.35
N PRO A 122 -8.86 4.48 5.51
CA PRO A 122 -9.75 5.60 5.24
C PRO A 122 -11.07 5.16 4.59
N LYS A 123 -12.13 5.93 4.83
CA LYS A 123 -13.43 5.72 4.18
C LYS A 123 -13.38 6.17 2.72
N PHE A 124 -14.13 5.46 1.87
CA PHE A 124 -14.34 5.87 0.48
C PHE A 124 -15.22 7.14 0.43
N ILE A 125 -15.05 7.94 -0.62
CA ILE A 125 -15.86 9.11 -0.96
C ILE A 125 -17.13 8.67 -1.70
N SER A 126 -16.97 7.84 -2.74
CA SER A 126 -18.10 7.26 -3.47
C SER A 126 -17.80 5.82 -3.88
N LEU A 127 -18.86 5.08 -4.13
CA LEU A 127 -18.79 3.71 -4.59
C LEU A 127 -19.98 3.40 -5.51
N GLU A 128 -19.67 3.09 -6.76
CA GLU A 128 -20.63 2.83 -7.82
C GLU A 128 -20.19 1.67 -8.72
N GLU A 129 -21.11 1.12 -9.51
CA GLU A 129 -20.79 0.27 -10.65
C GLU A 129 -20.93 1.09 -11.93
N ILE A 130 -19.90 1.07 -12.75
CA ILE A 130 -19.85 1.79 -14.02
C ILE A 130 -19.74 0.80 -15.18
N LYS A 131 -20.02 1.28 -16.39
CA LYS A 131 -19.83 0.54 -17.62
C LYS A 131 -18.89 1.31 -18.55
N ILE A 132 -17.75 0.71 -18.90
CA ILE A 132 -16.80 1.28 -19.85
C ILE A 132 -16.71 0.31 -21.03
N ASP A 133 -17.13 0.77 -22.21
CA ASP A 133 -17.05 0.01 -23.46
C ASP A 133 -17.57 -1.44 -23.36
N GLY A 134 -18.74 -1.61 -22.74
CA GLY A 134 -19.32 -2.94 -22.54
C GLY A 134 -18.94 -3.63 -21.22
N TYR A 135 -17.76 -3.32 -20.67
CA TYR A 135 -17.24 -3.94 -19.45
C TYR A 135 -17.83 -3.30 -18.20
N LYS A 136 -18.17 -4.15 -17.22
CA LYS A 136 -18.68 -3.72 -15.92
C LYS A 136 -17.54 -3.63 -14.91
N LEU A 137 -17.37 -2.48 -14.28
CA LEU A 137 -16.36 -2.24 -13.25
C LEU A 137 -17.00 -1.66 -12.00
N GLY A 138 -16.52 -2.07 -10.83
CA GLY A 138 -16.72 -1.30 -9.61
C GLY A 138 -15.80 -0.09 -9.63
N LEU A 139 -16.28 1.07 -9.19
CA LEU A 139 -15.46 2.26 -9.00
C LEU A 139 -15.60 2.73 -7.57
N VAL A 140 -14.48 2.77 -6.86
CA VAL A 140 -14.38 3.22 -5.48
C VAL A 140 -13.43 4.40 -5.45
N ARG A 141 -13.91 5.54 -4.98
CA ARG A 141 -13.14 6.79 -4.98
C ARG A 141 -12.63 7.08 -3.58
N PHE A 142 -11.34 7.34 -3.45
CA PHE A 142 -10.72 7.85 -2.23
C PHE A 142 -10.12 9.23 -2.49
N SER A 143 -9.72 9.91 -1.43
CA SER A 143 -8.88 11.10 -1.58
C SER A 143 -7.57 10.69 -2.26
N GLY A 144 -7.23 11.34 -3.38
CA GLY A 144 -5.98 11.13 -4.12
C GLY A 144 -5.94 9.95 -5.10
N ILE A 145 -6.84 8.97 -5.01
CA ILE A 145 -6.82 7.79 -5.90
C ILE A 145 -8.22 7.22 -6.17
N ASN A 146 -8.46 6.83 -7.43
CA ASN A 146 -9.64 6.10 -7.86
C ASN A 146 -9.30 4.62 -8.08
N HIS A 147 -10.03 3.71 -7.43
CA HIS A 147 -9.85 2.26 -7.62
C HIS A 147 -10.97 1.66 -8.45
N PHE A 148 -10.59 0.97 -9.52
CA PHE A 148 -11.48 0.20 -10.38
C PHE A 148 -11.38 -1.27 -10.03
N ILE A 149 -12.50 -1.91 -9.74
CA ILE A 149 -12.59 -3.35 -9.49
C ILE A 149 -13.04 -4.03 -10.78
N PHE A 150 -12.13 -4.77 -11.40
CA PHE A 150 -12.39 -5.51 -12.64
C PHE A 150 -12.44 -7.01 -12.34
N ASN A 151 -13.65 -7.59 -12.38
CA ASN A 151 -13.81 -9.03 -12.21
C ASN A 151 -13.44 -9.76 -13.50
N ILE A 152 -12.34 -10.52 -13.47
CA ILE A 152 -11.74 -11.19 -14.63
C ILE A 152 -12.72 -12.20 -15.25
N LYS A 153 -13.46 -12.93 -14.43
CA LYS A 153 -14.33 -14.02 -14.91
C LYS A 153 -15.65 -13.51 -15.52
N GLU A 154 -16.14 -12.37 -15.05
CA GLU A 154 -17.36 -11.74 -15.58
C GLU A 154 -17.10 -11.04 -16.93
N ASN A 155 -15.83 -10.78 -17.25
CA ASN A 155 -15.39 -10.04 -18.44
C ASN A 155 -14.36 -10.86 -19.23
N LYS A 156 -14.71 -12.11 -19.56
CA LYS A 156 -13.85 -13.01 -20.36
C LYS A 156 -13.46 -12.32 -21.67
N GLU A 157 -12.23 -12.53 -22.12
CA GLU A 157 -11.64 -12.02 -23.39
C GLU A 157 -11.01 -10.61 -23.36
N ALA A 158 -11.10 -9.85 -22.27
CA ALA A 158 -10.40 -8.58 -22.16
C ALA A 158 -8.90 -8.77 -21.84
N SER A 159 -8.02 -8.13 -22.61
CA SER A 159 -6.62 -7.95 -22.18
C SER A 159 -6.54 -6.88 -21.09
N PHE A 160 -5.61 -7.03 -20.15
CA PHE A 160 -5.44 -6.07 -19.06
C PHE A 160 -4.99 -4.71 -19.57
N GLU A 161 -4.16 -4.69 -20.62
CA GLU A 161 -3.71 -3.48 -21.31
C GLU A 161 -4.89 -2.69 -21.89
N ASN A 162 -5.84 -3.38 -22.54
CA ASN A 162 -7.04 -2.72 -23.07
C ASN A 162 -7.88 -2.10 -21.94
N ILE A 163 -8.05 -2.80 -20.82
CA ILE A 163 -8.80 -2.27 -19.68
C ILE A 163 -8.08 -1.05 -19.07
N ILE A 164 -6.75 -1.07 -18.99
CA ILE A 164 -5.95 0.07 -18.54
C ILE A 164 -6.20 1.29 -19.43
N ASP A 165 -6.13 1.12 -20.75
CA ASP A 165 -6.32 2.22 -21.70
C ASP A 165 -7.77 2.75 -21.68
N LEU A 166 -8.75 1.87 -21.52
CA LEU A 166 -10.15 2.24 -21.35
C LEU A 166 -10.38 3.07 -20.07
N VAL A 167 -9.77 2.68 -18.95
CA VAL A 167 -9.83 3.45 -17.70
C VAL A 167 -9.13 4.80 -17.84
N LYS A 168 -7.94 4.86 -18.47
CA LYS A 168 -7.25 6.13 -18.76
C LYS A 168 -8.13 7.07 -19.59
N LYS A 169 -8.79 6.54 -20.62
CA LYS A 169 -9.70 7.30 -21.49
C LYS A 169 -10.95 7.75 -20.73
N TYR A 170 -11.52 6.88 -19.89
CA TYR A 170 -12.67 7.22 -19.05
C TYR A 170 -12.35 8.42 -18.13
N LEU A 171 -11.16 8.42 -17.53
CA LEU A 171 -10.69 9.48 -16.65
C LEU A 171 -10.15 10.72 -17.38
N SER A 172 -10.11 10.77 -18.72
CA SER A 172 -9.41 11.85 -19.45
C SER A 172 -9.98 13.25 -19.19
N ASN A 173 -11.25 13.31 -18.79
CA ASN A 173 -11.97 14.54 -18.49
C ASN A 173 -12.17 14.76 -16.98
N GLU A 174 -11.63 13.87 -16.14
CA GLU A 174 -11.65 14.00 -14.69
C GLU A 174 -10.30 14.55 -14.19
N ASP A 175 -10.33 15.34 -13.12
CA ASP A 175 -9.12 15.63 -12.37
C ASP A 175 -8.82 14.45 -11.43
N TYR A 176 -7.67 13.81 -11.63
CA TYR A 176 -7.23 12.68 -10.84
C TYR A 176 -5.70 12.69 -10.71
N SER A 177 -5.19 12.28 -9.55
CA SER A 177 -3.75 12.15 -9.30
C SER A 177 -3.25 10.74 -9.62
N ALA A 178 -4.02 9.73 -9.24
CA ALA A 178 -3.72 8.32 -9.50
C ALA A 178 -5.00 7.50 -9.73
N PHE A 179 -4.85 6.33 -10.36
CA PHE A 179 -5.87 5.30 -10.34
C PHE A 179 -5.26 3.92 -10.16
N GLY A 180 -6.00 3.02 -9.53
CA GLY A 180 -5.69 1.61 -9.42
C GLY A 180 -6.72 0.75 -10.16
N ILE A 181 -6.31 -0.33 -10.79
CA ILE A 181 -7.20 -1.36 -11.33
C ILE A 181 -6.89 -2.67 -10.61
N MET A 182 -7.87 -3.16 -9.86
CA MET A 182 -7.81 -4.44 -9.18
C MET A 182 -8.35 -5.50 -10.13
N PHE A 183 -7.46 -6.18 -10.84
CA PHE A 183 -7.81 -7.34 -11.66
C PHE A 183 -8.11 -8.50 -10.71
N PHE A 184 -9.39 -8.69 -10.40
CA PHE A 184 -9.87 -9.58 -9.35
C PHE A 184 -10.41 -10.89 -9.92
N ASP A 185 -9.84 -11.99 -9.47
CA ASP A 185 -10.39 -13.33 -9.62
C ASP A 185 -11.20 -13.68 -8.37
N ARG A 186 -12.51 -13.65 -8.53
CA ARG A 186 -13.47 -13.90 -7.45
C ARG A 186 -13.44 -15.33 -6.94
N ASP A 187 -13.19 -16.32 -7.80
CA ASP A 187 -13.27 -17.72 -7.40
C ASP A 187 -12.12 -18.09 -6.47
N ASN A 188 -10.94 -17.54 -6.75
CA ASN A 188 -9.72 -17.78 -5.97
C ASN A 188 -9.47 -16.73 -4.88
N LEU A 189 -10.35 -15.72 -4.75
CA LEU A 189 -10.15 -14.54 -3.90
C LEU A 189 -8.74 -13.96 -4.07
N SER A 190 -8.32 -13.80 -5.32
CA SER A 190 -7.00 -13.28 -5.66
C SER A 190 -7.10 -12.04 -6.52
N MET A 191 -6.18 -11.11 -6.39
CA MET A 191 -6.12 -9.94 -7.26
C MET A 191 -4.70 -9.63 -7.71
N LYS A 192 -4.58 -9.09 -8.92
CA LYS A 192 -3.37 -8.45 -9.42
C LYS A 192 -3.60 -6.94 -9.48
N PRO A 193 -3.06 -6.15 -8.53
CA PRO A 193 -3.25 -4.70 -8.54
C PRO A 193 -2.35 -4.06 -9.60
N TYR A 194 -2.92 -3.15 -10.38
CA TYR A 194 -2.19 -2.21 -11.23
C TYR A 194 -2.43 -0.81 -10.71
N VAL A 195 -1.39 0.01 -10.54
CA VAL A 195 -1.49 1.39 -10.07
C VAL A 195 -0.79 2.31 -11.06
N TYR A 196 -1.47 3.38 -11.46
CA TYR A 196 -0.96 4.42 -12.35
C TYR A 196 -0.97 5.76 -11.63
N VAL A 197 0.16 6.48 -11.70
CA VAL A 197 0.31 7.83 -11.14
C VAL A 197 0.49 8.82 -12.28
N LYS A 198 -0.41 9.80 -12.36
CA LYS A 198 -0.48 10.77 -13.47
C LYS A 198 0.76 11.64 -13.55
N GLU A 199 1.29 12.08 -12.40
CA GLU A 199 2.47 12.93 -12.32
C GLU A 199 3.73 12.26 -12.88
N VAL A 200 3.91 10.97 -12.60
CA VAL A 200 5.04 10.17 -13.10
C VAL A 200 4.80 9.68 -14.54
N GLY A 201 3.54 9.66 -14.98
CA GLY A 201 3.16 9.21 -16.33
C GLY A 201 3.35 7.71 -16.55
N SER A 202 3.47 6.92 -15.49
CA SER A 202 3.71 5.48 -15.54
C SER A 202 2.76 4.72 -14.62
N GLY A 203 2.59 3.44 -14.93
CA GLY A 203 1.87 2.53 -14.06
C GLY A 203 2.61 1.21 -13.91
N VAL A 204 2.41 0.60 -12.74
CA VAL A 204 3.13 -0.58 -12.29
C VAL A 204 2.13 -1.60 -11.77
N TYR A 205 2.46 -2.88 -11.97
CA TYR A 205 1.79 -3.94 -11.23
C TYR A 205 2.43 -4.04 -9.85
N GLU A 206 1.65 -3.80 -8.81
CA GLU A 206 2.14 -3.91 -7.43
C GLU A 206 2.08 -5.37 -6.97
N ASN A 207 2.97 -5.73 -6.04
CA ASN A 207 2.96 -7.06 -5.44
C ASN A 207 1.92 -7.20 -4.32
N SER A 208 1.56 -6.09 -3.69
CA SER A 208 0.51 -6.00 -2.68
C SER A 208 0.03 -4.55 -2.53
N CYS A 209 -1.29 -4.36 -2.46
CA CYS A 209 -1.93 -3.05 -2.44
C CYS A 209 -2.98 -2.97 -1.31
N ALA A 210 -2.66 -2.28 -0.21
CA ALA A 210 -3.59 -2.10 0.90
C ALA A 210 -4.82 -1.26 0.53
N SER A 211 -4.63 -0.16 -0.21
CA SER A 211 -5.73 0.69 -0.67
C SER A 211 -6.62 -0.04 -1.69
N GLY A 212 -6.02 -0.83 -2.57
CA GLY A 212 -6.74 -1.72 -3.50
C GLY A 212 -7.58 -2.79 -2.78
N THR A 213 -7.02 -3.41 -1.74
CA THR A 213 -7.73 -4.39 -0.92
C THR A 213 -8.89 -3.74 -0.15
N THR A 214 -8.69 -2.50 0.32
CA THR A 214 -9.72 -1.67 0.95
C THR A 214 -10.88 -1.40 -0.01
N ALA A 215 -10.56 -0.96 -1.23
CA ALA A 215 -11.54 -0.72 -2.30
C ALA A 215 -12.34 -1.99 -2.63
N LEU A 216 -11.64 -3.10 -2.82
CA LEU A 216 -12.26 -4.40 -3.08
C LEU A 216 -13.17 -4.82 -1.92
N GLY A 217 -12.74 -4.62 -0.67
CA GLY A 217 -13.54 -4.92 0.52
C GLY A 217 -14.86 -4.16 0.55
N TYR A 218 -14.84 -2.84 0.29
CA TYR A 218 -16.07 -2.05 0.21
C TYR A 218 -16.98 -2.50 -0.94
N TYR A 219 -16.39 -2.82 -2.10
CA TYR A 219 -17.14 -3.33 -3.25
C TYR A 219 -17.82 -4.68 -2.92
N LEU A 220 -17.08 -5.63 -2.36
CA LEU A 220 -17.60 -6.94 -1.99
C LEU A 220 -18.63 -6.88 -0.85
N LYS A 221 -18.46 -5.96 0.10
CA LYS A 221 -19.47 -5.67 1.12
C LYS A 221 -20.79 -5.25 0.50
N LYS A 222 -20.77 -4.24 -0.38
CA LYS A 222 -22.01 -3.69 -0.96
C LYS A 222 -22.70 -4.67 -1.90
N TYR A 223 -21.95 -5.31 -2.79
CA TYR A 223 -22.54 -6.07 -3.90
C TYR A 223 -22.61 -7.57 -3.66
N LYS A 224 -21.82 -8.11 -2.71
CA LYS A 224 -21.75 -9.54 -2.42
C LYS A 224 -22.01 -9.87 -0.94
N ASN A 225 -22.28 -8.87 -0.11
CA ASN A 225 -22.51 -9.00 1.34
C ASN A 225 -21.39 -9.73 2.09
N LEU A 226 -20.12 -9.49 1.69
CA LEU A 226 -18.95 -10.13 2.29
C LEU A 226 -18.18 -9.12 3.14
N ASN A 227 -18.22 -9.28 4.47
CA ASN A 227 -17.58 -8.36 5.43
C ASN A 227 -16.10 -8.63 5.64
N ARG A 228 -15.61 -9.80 5.23
CA ARG A 228 -14.25 -10.24 5.49
C ARG A 228 -13.80 -11.18 4.39
N ALA A 229 -12.60 -10.97 3.87
CA ALA A 229 -11.95 -11.95 3.01
C ALA A 229 -10.43 -11.77 3.02
N LYS A 230 -9.73 -12.91 3.03
CA LYS A 230 -8.31 -12.98 2.73
C LYS A 230 -8.12 -12.92 1.23
N VAL A 231 -7.50 -11.86 0.75
CA VAL A 231 -7.25 -11.60 -0.67
C VAL A 231 -5.79 -11.94 -0.99
N VAL A 232 -5.59 -12.97 -1.82
CA VAL A 232 -4.27 -13.36 -2.31
C VAL A 232 -3.80 -12.34 -3.36
N GLN A 233 -2.53 -11.98 -3.29
CA GLN A 233 -1.86 -11.05 -4.19
C GLN A 233 -0.53 -11.67 -4.66
N PRO A 234 0.15 -11.11 -5.69
CA PRO A 234 1.29 -11.78 -6.32
C PRO A 234 2.33 -12.37 -5.35
N ASN A 235 2.72 -11.62 -4.30
CA ASN A 235 3.76 -12.05 -3.36
C ASN A 235 3.28 -12.15 -1.90
N GLY A 236 1.97 -12.24 -1.68
CA GLY A 236 1.44 -12.31 -0.32
C GLY A 236 -0.07 -12.28 -0.25
N TRP A 237 -0.59 -11.84 0.88
CA TRP A 237 -2.03 -11.71 1.09
C TRP A 237 -2.32 -10.56 2.05
N LEU A 238 -3.46 -9.93 1.84
CA LEU A 238 -4.05 -9.00 2.79
C LEU A 238 -5.47 -9.46 3.10
N GLU A 239 -5.89 -9.28 4.33
CA GLU A 239 -7.27 -9.52 4.73
C GLU A 239 -7.95 -8.18 4.96
N TYR A 240 -9.09 -7.95 4.30
CA TYR A 240 -9.96 -6.86 4.68
C TYR A 240 -10.97 -7.35 5.71
N ILE A 241 -11.29 -6.49 6.67
CA ILE A 241 -12.22 -6.78 7.76
C ILE A 241 -13.10 -5.55 7.95
N ILE A 242 -14.42 -5.73 7.91
CA ILE A 242 -15.40 -4.66 8.17
C ILE A 242 -16.10 -4.94 9.48
N GLU A 243 -15.86 -4.09 10.46
CA GLU A 243 -16.41 -4.16 11.82
C GLU A 243 -16.99 -2.79 12.18
N ASN A 244 -18.26 -2.73 12.59
CA ASN A 244 -18.95 -1.49 12.94
C ASN A 244 -18.86 -0.39 11.86
N ASP A 245 -19.03 -0.78 10.58
CA ASP A 245 -18.89 0.08 9.39
C ASP A 245 -17.51 0.73 9.19
N GLU A 246 -16.50 0.27 9.93
CA GLU A 246 -15.10 0.66 9.75
C GLU A 246 -14.34 -0.43 9.00
N MET A 247 -13.46 -0.02 8.10
CA MET A 247 -12.65 -0.91 7.27
C MET A 247 -11.25 -1.05 7.86
N TYR A 248 -10.79 -2.29 7.97
CA TYR A 248 -9.45 -2.63 8.41
C TYR A 248 -8.75 -3.47 7.37
N ILE A 249 -7.43 -3.30 7.29
CA ILE A 249 -6.53 -4.18 6.56
C ILE A 249 -5.60 -4.86 7.55
N ASP A 250 -5.48 -6.17 7.39
CA ASP A 250 -4.62 -7.03 8.18
C ASP A 250 -3.74 -7.89 7.27
N GLY A 251 -2.67 -8.44 7.82
CA GLY A 251 -1.79 -9.34 7.09
C GLY A 251 -0.36 -9.39 7.64
N PRO A 252 0.51 -10.18 6.99
CA PRO A 252 1.87 -10.41 7.44
C PRO A 252 2.77 -9.21 7.15
N VAL A 253 3.74 -9.01 8.04
CA VAL A 253 4.85 -8.06 7.92
C VAL A 253 6.11 -8.74 8.44
N GLU A 254 7.17 -8.74 7.65
CA GLU A 254 8.46 -9.32 8.02
C GLU A 254 9.56 -8.25 7.99
N ILE A 255 10.30 -8.09 9.07
CA ILE A 255 11.54 -7.30 9.09
C ILE A 255 12.62 -8.15 8.43
N VAL A 256 13.12 -7.70 7.28
CA VAL A 256 14.04 -8.47 6.43
C VAL A 256 15.50 -8.15 6.75
N ALA A 257 15.83 -6.87 6.90
CA ALA A 257 17.20 -6.42 7.14
C ALA A 257 17.22 -5.02 7.76
N GLU A 258 18.29 -4.73 8.50
CA GLU A 258 18.66 -3.38 8.94
C GLU A 258 20.13 -3.14 8.60
N GLY A 259 20.50 -1.91 8.23
CA GLY A 259 21.86 -1.61 7.83
C GLY A 259 22.06 -0.19 7.34
N LYS A 260 23.14 0.02 6.58
CA LYS A 260 23.49 1.32 6.00
C LYS A 260 23.44 1.26 4.48
N VAL A 261 22.91 2.32 3.87
CA VAL A 261 22.93 2.53 2.41
C VAL A 261 23.68 3.80 2.07
N TYR A 262 24.42 3.76 0.96
CA TYR A 262 25.28 4.84 0.49
C TYR A 262 24.66 5.47 -0.76
N ILE A 263 24.27 6.74 -0.66
CA ILE A 263 23.62 7.50 -1.74
C ILE A 263 24.60 8.55 -2.27
N LYS A 264 24.62 8.71 -3.60
CA LYS A 264 25.51 9.64 -4.31
C LYS A 264 24.81 10.92 -4.70
#